data_AF-A0AAT9IYV3-F1
#
_entry.id   AF-A0AAT9IYV3-F1
#
_cell.length_a   1.000
_cell.length_b   1.000
_cell.length_c   1.000
_cell.angle_alpha   90.00
_cell.angle_beta   90.00
_cell.angle_gamma   90.00
#
_symmetry.space_group_name_H-M   'P 1'
#
loop_
_entity.id
_entity.type
_entity.pdbx_description
1 polymer ?
#
loop_
_entity_poly.entity_id
_entity_poly.type
_entity_poly.pdbx_seq_one_letter_code
_entity_poly.pdbx_strand_id
1 'polypeptide(L)'
;MIILKDEALVSRLRRDLLDWYDAHGRALAWRQGAREAYRVWLSEVMLQQTTVPHAAPYYEKFLTLWPTVRDLAAAEDGRVMAEWAGLGYYARARRLLECARVVVRDYDGLFPANEADLLKLPGFGPYTAAAVAAIAFDLPANVVDGNIERIMTRLYAIDTPLPTAKSDIRLAAAQWIAPERAGDWPQALMDMATLICRPKSPVCDQCPLAVACLALERGEPERFPVKLAKPPKPRRYGVVFVMLTGEGVVVERRADKGLLGGMLGLPHTEWASSSSPDVSGEVARNALARFRDGGGNALTKDAPSVGDDAPTPPPQAGEDKWVVAGSYEHVFTHFALTQEVWVRRLSDEETASMLRANNAWQILPLNEKALPTVFAKALKLKDLPATPDLFRSNA
;
A
#
# COMPACT_ATOMS: atom_id res chain seq x y z
N MET A 1 -28.33 17.30 10.60
CA MET A 1 -27.65 17.21 9.30
C MET A 1 -27.88 18.51 8.57
N ILE A 2 -26.85 19.34 8.40
CA ILE A 2 -26.98 20.61 7.68
C ILE A 2 -26.93 20.25 6.20
N ILE A 3 -28.11 20.25 5.56
CA ILE A 3 -28.23 20.17 4.11
C ILE A 3 -28.04 21.61 3.61
N LEU A 4 -27.19 21.83 2.61
CA LEU A 4 -27.23 23.10 1.89
C LEU A 4 -28.54 23.11 1.12
N LYS A 5 -29.59 23.69 1.72
CA LYS A 5 -30.95 23.71 1.15
C LYS A 5 -31.05 24.56 -0.12
N ASP A 6 -30.02 25.35 -0.41
CA ASP A 6 -29.98 26.25 -1.56
C ASP A 6 -29.25 25.57 -2.74
N GLU A 7 -30.02 24.95 -3.62
CA GLU A 7 -29.54 24.32 -4.85
C GLU A 7 -28.83 25.33 -5.79
N ALA A 8 -29.25 26.60 -5.79
CA ALA A 8 -28.64 27.64 -6.61
C ALA A 8 -27.24 28.00 -6.09
N LEU A 9 -27.06 28.06 -4.77
CA LEU A 9 -25.76 28.21 -4.13
C LEU A 9 -24.84 27.02 -4.46
N VAL A 10 -25.31 25.78 -4.30
CA VAL A 10 -24.54 24.57 -4.61
C VAL A 10 -24.11 24.56 -6.08
N SER A 11 -25.03 24.86 -6.99
CA SER A 11 -24.77 24.94 -8.43
C SER A 11 -23.72 26.00 -8.77
N ARG A 12 -23.80 27.19 -8.14
CA ARG A 12 -22.79 28.25 -8.33
C ARG A 12 -21.42 27.84 -7.81
N LEU A 13 -21.34 27.35 -6.57
CA LEU A 13 -20.06 26.94 -5.98
C LEU A 13 -19.42 25.76 -6.72
N ARG A 14 -20.25 24.85 -7.27
CA ARG A 14 -19.76 23.79 -8.15
C ARG A 14 -19.08 24.37 -9.39
N ARG A 15 -19.70 25.36 -10.04
CA ARG A 15 -19.08 26.08 -11.18
C ARG A 15 -17.80 26.79 -10.75
N ASP A 16 -17.81 27.53 -9.65
CA ASP A 16 -16.64 28.27 -9.16
C ASP A 16 -15.44 27.32 -8.92
N LEU A 17 -15.68 26.12 -8.38
CA LEU A 17 -14.61 25.12 -8.21
C LEU A 17 -14.13 24.53 -9.54
N LEU A 18 -15.03 24.31 -10.50
CA LEU A 18 -14.67 23.81 -11.83
C LEU A 18 -13.88 24.85 -12.63
N ASP A 19 -14.26 26.13 -12.56
CA ASP A 19 -13.53 27.25 -13.17
C ASP A 19 -12.14 27.41 -12.52
N TRP A 20 -12.07 27.26 -11.19
CA TRP A 20 -10.79 27.21 -10.49
C TRP A 20 -9.93 26.03 -10.97
N TYR A 21 -10.53 24.86 -11.19
CA TYR A 21 -9.83 23.67 -11.66
C TYR A 21 -9.29 23.83 -13.08
N ASP A 22 -10.00 24.52 -13.97
CA ASP A 22 -9.50 24.81 -15.31
C ASP A 22 -8.25 25.70 -15.29
N ALA A 23 -8.19 26.64 -14.34
CA ALA A 23 -7.05 27.56 -14.21
C ALA A 23 -5.88 26.99 -13.39
N HIS A 24 -6.13 26.11 -12.42
CA HIS A 24 -5.13 25.68 -11.41
C HIS A 24 -4.93 24.16 -11.32
N GLY A 25 -5.69 23.38 -12.10
CA GLY A 25 -5.62 21.93 -12.11
C GLY A 25 -4.21 21.43 -12.43
N ARG A 26 -3.77 20.40 -11.71
CA ARG A 26 -2.43 19.84 -11.89
C ARG A 26 -2.38 19.02 -13.17
N ALA A 27 -1.34 19.27 -13.96
CA ALA A 27 -0.96 18.42 -15.08
C ALA A 27 -0.33 17.11 -14.54
N LEU A 28 -1.11 16.02 -14.55
CA LEU A 28 -0.67 14.70 -14.10
C LEU A 28 -0.64 13.74 -15.28
N ALA A 29 0.30 12.78 -15.30
CA ALA A 29 0.52 11.87 -16.44
C ALA A 29 -0.76 11.15 -16.88
N TRP A 30 -1.58 10.69 -15.94
CA TRP A 30 -2.85 10.01 -16.21
C TRP A 30 -4.04 10.91 -16.57
N ARG A 31 -3.86 12.24 -16.51
CA ARG A 31 -4.85 13.22 -16.97
C ARG A 31 -4.52 13.79 -18.35
N GLN A 32 -3.36 13.44 -18.91
CA GLN A 32 -2.98 13.85 -20.27
C GLN A 32 -3.66 12.92 -21.28
N GLY A 33 -4.30 13.49 -22.30
CA GLY A 33 -4.93 12.73 -23.37
C GLY A 33 -6.34 12.22 -23.05
N ALA A 34 -6.76 11.16 -23.76
CA ALA A 34 -8.11 10.61 -23.64
C ALA A 34 -8.33 9.93 -22.28
N ARG A 35 -9.53 10.09 -21.70
CA ARG A 35 -9.95 9.50 -20.42
C ARG A 35 -10.34 8.03 -20.56
N GLU A 36 -9.45 7.24 -21.14
CA GLU A 36 -9.67 5.82 -21.34
C GLU A 36 -9.76 5.10 -19.99
N ALA A 37 -10.77 4.25 -19.82
CA ALA A 37 -11.02 3.54 -18.56
C ALA A 37 -9.81 2.73 -18.09
N TYR A 38 -9.05 2.10 -19.01
CA TYR A 38 -7.81 1.39 -18.69
C TYR A 38 -6.77 2.29 -18.02
N ARG A 39 -6.55 3.48 -18.60
CA ARG A 39 -5.58 4.48 -18.11
C ARG A 39 -5.98 5.03 -16.75
N VAL A 40 -7.25 5.42 -16.60
CA VAL A 40 -7.81 5.95 -15.34
C VAL A 40 -7.71 4.90 -14.25
N TRP A 41 -8.19 3.69 -14.51
CA TRP A 41 -8.15 2.59 -13.56
C TRP A 41 -6.72 2.24 -13.14
N LEU A 42 -5.79 2.15 -14.09
CA LEU A 42 -4.38 1.88 -13.79
C LEU A 42 -3.80 2.91 -12.82
N SER A 43 -4.04 4.20 -13.07
CA SER A 43 -3.58 5.26 -12.14
C SER A 43 -4.24 5.16 -10.78
N GLU A 44 -5.55 4.89 -10.71
CA GLU A 44 -6.27 4.75 -9.44
C GLU A 44 -5.71 3.61 -8.59
N VAL A 45 -5.39 2.47 -9.20
CA VAL A 45 -4.77 1.34 -8.46
C VAL A 45 -3.36 1.72 -8.00
N MET A 46 -2.56 2.38 -8.84
CA MET A 46 -1.20 2.80 -8.48
C MET A 46 -1.17 3.84 -7.36
N LEU A 47 -2.14 4.75 -7.29
CA LEU A 47 -2.22 5.82 -6.29
C LEU A 47 -2.73 5.36 -4.91
N GLN A 48 -3.24 4.14 -4.80
CA GLN A 48 -3.66 3.58 -3.51
C GLN A 48 -2.47 3.48 -2.54
N GLN A 49 -2.44 4.38 -1.54
CA GLN A 49 -1.35 4.45 -0.56
C GLN A 49 0.04 4.71 -1.18
N THR A 50 0.06 5.39 -2.33
CA THR A 50 1.29 5.80 -3.01
C THR A 50 1.19 7.27 -3.42
N THR A 51 2.29 8.02 -3.28
CA THR A 51 2.31 9.44 -3.64
C THR A 51 2.37 9.64 -5.16
N VAL A 52 1.82 10.76 -5.65
CA VAL A 52 1.84 11.13 -7.07
C VAL A 52 3.26 11.08 -7.67
N PRO A 53 4.31 11.66 -7.06
CA PRO A 53 5.65 11.63 -7.65
C PRO A 53 6.25 10.22 -7.72
N HIS A 54 5.87 9.33 -6.81
CA HIS A 54 6.35 7.94 -6.82
C HIS A 54 5.60 7.08 -7.85
N ALA A 55 4.30 7.31 -8.03
CA ALA A 55 3.47 6.54 -8.97
C ALA A 55 3.70 6.92 -10.45
N ALA A 56 3.95 8.19 -10.75
CA ALA A 56 4.09 8.70 -12.12
C ALA A 56 5.08 7.90 -13.01
N PRO A 57 6.34 7.65 -12.60
CA PRO A 57 7.27 6.89 -13.45
C PRO A 57 6.84 5.43 -13.66
N TYR A 58 6.15 4.80 -12.70
CA TYR A 58 5.61 3.45 -12.88
C TYR A 58 4.44 3.45 -13.85
N TYR A 59 3.56 4.45 -13.77
CA TYR A 59 2.43 4.60 -14.68
C TYR A 59 2.90 4.70 -16.14
N GLU A 60 3.86 5.58 -16.42
CA GLU A 60 4.43 5.75 -17.76
C GLU A 60 5.12 4.48 -18.27
N LYS A 61 5.89 3.81 -17.41
CA LYS A 61 6.53 2.54 -17.74
C LYS A 61 5.50 1.44 -18.06
N PHE A 62 4.46 1.31 -17.24
CA PHE A 62 3.40 0.31 -17.45
C PHE A 62 2.66 0.55 -18.77
N LEU A 63 2.33 1.80 -19.11
CA LEU A 63 1.70 2.10 -20.41
C LEU A 63 2.63 1.89 -21.60
N THR A 64 3.94 1.96 -21.41
CA THR A 64 4.91 1.62 -22.47
C THR A 64 4.97 0.11 -22.70
N LEU A 65 4.97 -0.68 -21.62
CA LEU A 65 5.06 -2.14 -21.68
C LEU A 65 3.74 -2.81 -22.06
N TRP A 66 2.63 -2.26 -21.56
CA TRP A 66 1.28 -2.75 -21.75
C TRP A 66 0.36 -1.59 -22.13
N PRO A 67 0.36 -1.16 -23.40
CA PRO A 67 -0.43 -0.01 -23.84
C PRO A 67 -1.94 -0.20 -23.67
N THR A 68 -2.42 -1.45 -23.72
CA THR A 68 -3.84 -1.78 -23.56
C THR A 68 -4.08 -2.77 -22.42
N VAL A 69 -5.34 -2.86 -21.97
CA VAL A 69 -5.75 -3.89 -21.00
C VAL A 69 -5.52 -5.32 -21.51
N ARG A 70 -5.58 -5.53 -22.84
CA ARG A 70 -5.30 -6.84 -23.46
C ARG A 70 -3.83 -7.21 -23.33
N ASP A 71 -2.93 -6.26 -23.55
CA ASP A 71 -1.49 -6.47 -23.36
C ASP A 71 -1.18 -6.81 -21.90
N LEU A 72 -1.79 -6.07 -20.97
CA LEU A 72 -1.62 -6.35 -19.54
C LEU A 72 -2.18 -7.72 -19.15
N ALA A 73 -3.36 -8.09 -19.64
CA ALA A 73 -3.99 -9.37 -19.34
C ALA A 73 -3.18 -10.58 -19.84
N ALA A 74 -2.53 -10.42 -21.00
CA ALA A 74 -1.67 -11.44 -21.62
C ALA A 74 -0.28 -11.56 -20.95
N ALA A 75 0.09 -10.61 -20.08
CA ALA A 75 1.38 -10.61 -19.41
C ALA A 75 1.52 -11.78 -18.43
N GLU A 76 2.75 -12.30 -18.33
CA GLU A 76 3.11 -13.25 -17.29
C GLU A 76 3.08 -12.60 -15.91
N ASP A 77 2.52 -13.29 -14.91
CA ASP A 77 2.41 -12.81 -13.54
C ASP A 77 3.76 -12.33 -12.98
N GLY A 78 4.82 -13.11 -13.19
CA GLY A 78 6.17 -12.79 -12.73
C GLY A 78 6.70 -11.46 -13.30
N ARG A 79 6.43 -11.18 -14.57
CA ARG A 79 6.85 -9.93 -15.22
C ARG A 79 6.11 -8.74 -14.63
N VAL A 80 4.80 -8.82 -14.45
CA VAL A 80 4.02 -7.73 -13.83
C VAL A 80 4.47 -7.46 -12.40
N MET A 81 4.75 -8.51 -11.61
CA MET A 81 5.25 -8.34 -10.24
C MET A 81 6.64 -7.69 -10.21
N ALA A 82 7.53 -8.06 -11.14
CA ALA A 82 8.85 -7.47 -11.25
C ALA A 82 8.77 -5.98 -11.60
N GLU A 83 7.89 -5.60 -12.52
CA GLU A 83 7.71 -4.20 -12.92
C GLU A 83 6.99 -3.36 -11.85
N TRP A 84 6.14 -3.97 -11.03
CA TRP A 84 5.52 -3.32 -9.87
C TRP A 84 6.50 -3.15 -8.68
N ALA A 85 7.69 -3.76 -8.75
CA ALA A 85 8.58 -3.80 -7.61
C ALA A 85 9.04 -2.40 -7.18
N GLY A 86 8.87 -2.10 -5.90
CA GLY A 86 9.13 -0.76 -5.33
C GLY A 86 7.91 0.15 -5.22
N LEU A 87 6.78 -0.17 -5.85
CA LEU A 87 5.52 0.59 -5.69
C LEU A 87 4.76 0.22 -4.40
N GLY A 88 5.09 -0.93 -3.81
CA GLY A 88 4.51 -1.43 -2.55
C GLY A 88 3.15 -2.11 -2.74
N TYR A 89 2.70 -2.85 -1.72
CA TYR A 89 1.40 -3.53 -1.69
C TYR A 89 1.15 -4.41 -2.92
N TYR A 90 1.95 -5.46 -3.10
CA TYR A 90 1.93 -6.33 -4.29
C TYR A 90 0.59 -7.06 -4.52
N ALA A 91 -0.25 -7.16 -3.49
CA ALA A 91 -1.63 -7.59 -3.65
C ALA A 91 -2.37 -6.73 -4.70
N ARG A 92 -2.07 -5.42 -4.79
CA ARG A 92 -2.63 -4.53 -5.82
C ARG A 92 -2.24 -4.98 -7.22
N ALA A 93 -0.95 -5.29 -7.45
CA ALA A 93 -0.47 -5.78 -8.74
C ALA A 93 -1.17 -7.08 -9.16
N ARG A 94 -1.35 -8.02 -8.20
CA ARG A 94 -2.05 -9.29 -8.47
C ARG A 94 -3.51 -9.07 -8.81
N ARG A 95 -4.21 -8.24 -8.02
CA ARG A 95 -5.62 -7.89 -8.29
C ARG A 95 -5.76 -7.10 -9.60
N LEU A 96 -4.80 -6.24 -9.94
CA LEU A 96 -4.74 -5.52 -11.21
C LEU A 96 -4.70 -6.51 -12.37
N LEU A 97 -3.77 -7.47 -12.36
CA LEU A 97 -3.64 -8.46 -13.43
C LEU A 97 -4.85 -9.38 -13.53
N GLU A 98 -5.38 -9.85 -12.40
CA GLU A 98 -6.63 -10.62 -12.36
C GLU A 98 -7.80 -9.85 -12.97
N CYS A 99 -7.97 -8.58 -12.60
CA CYS A 99 -9.01 -7.73 -13.14
C CYS A 99 -8.84 -7.50 -14.65
N ALA A 100 -7.63 -7.24 -15.14
CA ALA A 100 -7.36 -7.10 -16.56
C ALA A 100 -7.80 -8.35 -17.34
N ARG A 101 -7.50 -9.54 -16.80
CA ARG A 101 -7.94 -10.83 -17.37
C ARG A 101 -9.46 -11.00 -17.35
N VAL A 102 -10.14 -10.59 -16.27
CA VAL A 102 -11.61 -10.58 -16.18
C VAL A 102 -12.22 -9.64 -17.20
N VAL A 103 -11.70 -8.42 -17.35
CA VAL A 103 -12.18 -7.44 -18.34
C VAL A 103 -12.03 -7.98 -19.76
N VAL A 104 -10.91 -8.62 -20.08
CA VAL A 104 -10.71 -9.23 -21.41
C VAL A 104 -11.65 -10.42 -21.64
N ARG A 105 -11.80 -11.30 -20.65
CA ARG A 105 -12.59 -12.52 -20.78
C ARG A 105 -14.11 -12.25 -20.82
N ASP A 106 -14.60 -11.43 -19.89
CA ASP A 106 -16.03 -11.28 -19.64
C ASP A 106 -16.63 -10.04 -20.31
N TYR A 107 -15.80 -9.06 -20.68
CA TYR A 107 -16.23 -7.79 -21.26
C TYR A 107 -15.49 -7.43 -22.57
N ASP A 108 -14.84 -8.41 -23.20
CA ASP A 108 -14.09 -8.26 -24.45
C ASP A 108 -13.11 -7.06 -24.44
N GLY A 109 -12.41 -6.88 -23.32
CA GLY A 109 -11.39 -5.83 -23.18
C GLY A 109 -11.95 -4.42 -22.99
N LEU A 110 -13.26 -4.27 -22.83
CA LEU A 110 -13.92 -2.99 -22.57
C LEU A 110 -14.40 -2.93 -21.12
N PHE A 111 -14.03 -1.89 -20.39
CA PHE A 111 -14.59 -1.69 -19.06
C PHE A 111 -16.09 -1.36 -19.16
N PRO A 112 -16.95 -1.91 -18.27
CA PRO A 112 -18.37 -1.59 -18.29
C PRO A 112 -18.60 -0.12 -17.92
N ALA A 113 -19.44 0.56 -18.71
CA ALA A 113 -19.75 1.98 -18.53
C ALA A 113 -20.89 2.21 -17.52
N ASN A 114 -20.83 1.55 -16.35
CA ASN A 114 -21.71 1.81 -15.22
C ASN A 114 -21.07 1.39 -13.90
N GLU A 115 -21.38 2.12 -12.81
CA GLU A 115 -20.75 1.90 -11.50
C GLU A 115 -21.05 0.51 -10.91
N ALA A 116 -22.27 0.00 -11.10
CA ALA A 116 -22.71 -1.26 -10.52
C ALA A 116 -21.94 -2.47 -11.08
N ASP A 117 -21.61 -2.46 -12.37
CA ASP A 117 -20.81 -3.52 -13.00
C ASP A 117 -19.31 -3.30 -12.75
N LEU A 118 -18.83 -2.05 -12.72
CA LEU A 118 -17.46 -1.76 -12.29
C LEU A 118 -17.18 -2.31 -10.89
N LEU A 119 -18.13 -2.18 -9.96
CA LEU A 119 -18.00 -2.69 -8.59
C LEU A 119 -17.84 -4.23 -8.51
N LYS A 120 -18.26 -4.98 -9.54
CA LYS A 120 -18.12 -6.44 -9.58
C LYS A 120 -16.72 -6.88 -10.01
N LEU A 121 -15.91 -5.98 -10.57
CA LEU A 121 -14.57 -6.31 -11.05
C LEU A 121 -13.59 -6.56 -9.89
N PRO A 122 -12.63 -7.50 -10.03
CA PRO A 122 -11.62 -7.74 -9.01
C PRO A 122 -10.84 -6.48 -8.62
N GLY A 123 -10.75 -6.20 -7.32
CA GLY A 123 -10.03 -5.03 -6.82
C GLY A 123 -10.78 -3.69 -6.93
N PHE A 124 -11.98 -3.66 -7.54
CA PHE A 124 -12.85 -2.50 -7.50
C PHE A 124 -13.60 -2.45 -6.16
N GLY A 125 -13.22 -1.49 -5.31
CA GLY A 125 -14.03 -1.08 -4.18
C GLY A 125 -15.00 0.05 -4.56
N PRO A 126 -15.88 0.48 -3.63
CA PRO A 126 -16.82 1.57 -3.88
C PRO A 126 -16.16 2.85 -4.39
N TYR A 127 -14.98 3.19 -3.85
CA TYR A 127 -14.20 4.35 -4.33
C TYR A 127 -13.75 4.19 -5.78
N THR A 128 -13.07 3.10 -6.13
CA THR A 128 -12.51 2.90 -7.48
C THR A 128 -13.60 2.79 -8.53
N ALA A 129 -14.72 2.13 -8.21
CA ALA A 129 -15.87 2.06 -9.11
C ALA A 129 -16.45 3.44 -9.41
N ALA A 130 -16.73 4.25 -8.37
CA ALA A 130 -17.21 5.61 -8.55
C ALA A 130 -16.19 6.50 -9.29
N ALA A 131 -14.90 6.40 -8.95
CA ALA A 131 -13.85 7.19 -9.57
C ALA A 131 -13.71 6.90 -11.07
N VAL A 132 -13.69 5.62 -11.46
CA VAL A 132 -13.64 5.23 -12.88
C VAL A 132 -14.94 5.61 -13.60
N ALA A 133 -16.10 5.38 -12.97
CA ALA A 133 -17.40 5.79 -13.52
C ALA A 133 -17.45 7.29 -13.84
N ALA A 134 -17.03 8.14 -12.89
CA ALA A 134 -16.98 9.57 -13.09
C ALA A 134 -15.90 9.97 -14.10
N ILE A 135 -14.65 9.59 -13.87
CA ILE A 135 -13.52 10.16 -14.62
C ILE A 135 -13.47 9.62 -16.06
N ALA A 136 -13.66 8.31 -16.25
CA ALA A 136 -13.53 7.69 -17.57
C ALA A 136 -14.82 7.76 -18.40
N PHE A 137 -15.98 7.66 -17.75
CA PHE A 137 -17.27 7.59 -18.42
C PHE A 137 -18.15 8.83 -18.23
N ASP A 138 -17.65 9.85 -17.53
CA ASP A 138 -18.36 11.10 -17.22
C ASP A 138 -19.73 10.88 -16.56
N LEU A 139 -19.83 9.83 -15.74
CA LEU A 139 -21.07 9.49 -15.03
C LEU A 139 -21.18 10.26 -13.70
N PRO A 140 -22.39 10.68 -13.30
CA PRO A 140 -22.62 11.36 -12.02
C PRO A 140 -22.49 10.40 -10.83
N ALA A 141 -21.26 10.04 -10.48
CA ALA A 141 -20.93 9.10 -9.40
C ALA A 141 -20.44 9.81 -8.12
N ASN A 142 -20.74 9.21 -6.96
CA ASN A 142 -20.36 9.77 -5.65
C ASN A 142 -18.95 9.35 -5.23
N VAL A 143 -17.93 10.02 -5.79
CA VAL A 143 -16.52 9.73 -5.47
C VAL A 143 -16.15 10.32 -4.12
N VAL A 144 -15.75 9.47 -3.17
CA VAL A 144 -15.30 9.92 -1.83
C VAL A 144 -14.04 9.16 -1.41
N ASP A 145 -12.91 9.87 -1.38
CA ASP A 145 -11.64 9.43 -0.78
C ASP A 145 -11.32 10.24 0.49
N GLY A 146 -10.15 10.00 1.10
CA GLY A 146 -9.72 10.76 2.29
C GLY A 146 -9.52 12.26 2.05
N ASN A 147 -9.34 12.70 0.81
CA ASN A 147 -9.29 14.12 0.46
C ASN A 147 -10.68 14.74 0.46
N ILE A 148 -11.64 14.09 -0.20
CA ILE A 148 -13.03 14.52 -0.27
C ILE A 148 -13.68 14.40 1.11
N GLU A 149 -13.38 13.37 1.91
CA GLU A 149 -13.79 13.26 3.32
C GLU A 149 -13.39 14.51 4.11
N ARG A 150 -12.14 14.99 3.94
CA ARG A 150 -11.67 16.21 4.63
C ARG A 150 -12.41 17.46 4.16
N ILE A 151 -12.65 17.60 2.85
CA ILE A 151 -13.40 18.74 2.32
C ILE A 151 -14.82 18.75 2.88
N MET A 152 -15.53 17.63 2.78
CA MET A 152 -16.93 17.54 3.20
C MET A 152 -17.08 17.68 4.72
N THR A 153 -16.19 17.10 5.52
CA THR A 153 -16.23 17.28 6.98
C THR A 153 -15.99 18.73 7.40
N ARG A 154 -15.16 19.49 6.67
CA ARG A 154 -14.96 20.93 6.90
C ARG A 154 -16.15 21.76 6.43
N LEU A 155 -16.62 21.51 5.21
CA LEU A 155 -17.71 22.25 4.59
C LEU A 155 -18.98 22.18 5.43
N TYR A 156 -19.28 21.00 5.98
CA TYR A 156 -20.47 20.75 6.78
C TYR A 156 -20.23 20.69 8.29
N ALA A 157 -19.00 20.95 8.75
CA ALA A 157 -18.57 20.83 10.15
C ALA A 157 -19.05 19.53 10.82
N ILE A 158 -18.76 18.39 10.18
CA ILE A 158 -19.18 17.06 10.65
C ILE A 158 -18.31 16.66 11.84
N ASP A 159 -18.84 16.85 13.05
CA ASP A 159 -18.16 16.59 14.33
C ASP A 159 -18.07 15.11 14.70
N THR A 160 -18.83 14.24 14.04
CA THR A 160 -18.76 12.79 14.21
C THR A 160 -17.34 12.30 13.88
N PRO A 161 -16.67 11.54 14.77
CA PRO A 161 -15.33 11.03 14.48
C PRO A 161 -15.30 9.99 13.34
N LEU A 162 -14.24 9.99 12.54
CA LEU A 162 -13.95 8.89 11.62
C LEU A 162 -13.54 7.62 12.40
N PRO A 163 -13.99 6.41 11.96
CA PRO A 163 -14.70 6.14 10.71
C PRO A 163 -16.23 6.24 10.79
N THR A 164 -16.81 6.54 11.95
CA THR A 164 -18.28 6.60 12.16
C THR A 164 -18.97 7.60 11.25
N ALA A 165 -18.30 8.71 10.90
CA ALA A 165 -18.86 9.74 10.02
C ALA A 165 -18.99 9.35 8.52
N LYS A 166 -18.55 8.17 8.10
CA LYS A 166 -18.49 7.82 6.66
C LYS A 166 -19.84 7.89 5.95
N SER A 167 -20.95 7.53 6.60
CA SER A 167 -22.30 7.65 6.04
C SER A 167 -22.68 9.11 5.83
N ASP A 168 -22.47 9.94 6.85
CA ASP A 168 -22.82 11.36 6.83
C ASP A 168 -22.02 12.12 5.77
N ILE A 169 -20.73 11.78 5.63
CA ILE A 169 -19.86 12.34 4.60
C ILE A 169 -20.34 11.97 3.20
N ARG A 170 -20.74 10.72 2.96
CA ARG A 170 -21.26 10.30 1.65
C ARG A 170 -22.56 11.02 1.30
N LEU A 171 -23.43 11.23 2.28
CA LEU A 171 -24.69 11.96 2.09
C LEU A 171 -24.45 13.47 1.88
N ALA A 172 -23.44 14.04 2.52
CA ALA A 172 -22.97 15.39 2.25
C ALA A 172 -22.43 15.53 0.81
N ALA A 173 -21.53 14.63 0.40
CA ALA A 173 -20.96 14.61 -0.94
C ALA A 173 -22.02 14.41 -2.05
N ALA A 174 -23.04 13.59 -1.79
CA ALA A 174 -24.12 13.29 -2.74
C ALA A 174 -24.90 14.54 -3.18
N GLN A 175 -24.97 15.58 -2.33
CA GLN A 175 -25.67 16.84 -2.65
C GLN A 175 -24.99 17.63 -3.78
N TRP A 176 -23.75 17.32 -4.12
CA TRP A 176 -22.96 18.05 -5.12
C TRP A 176 -22.92 17.38 -6.49
N ILE A 177 -23.49 16.19 -6.61
CA ILE A 177 -23.43 15.38 -7.82
C ILE A 177 -24.36 15.98 -8.87
N ALA A 178 -23.80 16.27 -10.04
CA ALA A 178 -24.53 16.77 -11.19
C ALA A 178 -23.91 16.19 -12.48
N PRO A 179 -24.69 16.03 -13.56
CA PRO A 179 -24.20 15.47 -14.82
C PRO A 179 -23.18 16.39 -15.52
N GLU A 180 -23.24 17.70 -15.29
CA GLU A 180 -22.31 18.64 -15.93
C GLU A 180 -20.88 18.42 -15.41
N ARG A 181 -19.99 18.00 -16.31
CA ARG A 181 -18.57 17.75 -16.03
C ARG A 181 -18.38 16.79 -14.86
N ALA A 182 -19.15 15.70 -14.83
CA ALA A 182 -19.17 14.76 -13.71
C ALA A 182 -17.78 14.16 -13.41
N GLY A 183 -16.96 13.91 -14.44
CA GLY A 183 -15.61 13.43 -14.31
C GLY A 183 -14.58 14.46 -13.84
N ASP A 184 -14.85 15.75 -14.03
CA ASP A 184 -13.96 16.83 -13.56
C ASP A 184 -14.17 17.12 -12.08
N TRP A 185 -15.41 17.02 -11.62
CA TRP A 185 -15.76 17.30 -10.23
C TRP A 185 -14.89 16.60 -9.18
N PRO A 186 -14.73 15.25 -9.18
CA PRO A 186 -13.88 14.60 -8.20
C PRO A 186 -12.41 15.00 -8.36
N GLN A 187 -11.94 15.25 -9.59
CA GLN A 187 -10.56 15.66 -9.84
C GLN A 187 -10.28 17.08 -9.32
N ALA A 188 -11.23 18.00 -9.49
CA ALA A 188 -11.21 19.35 -8.95
C ALA A 188 -11.17 19.33 -7.41
N LEU A 189 -12.01 18.51 -6.79
CA LEU A 189 -11.96 18.31 -5.33
C LEU A 189 -10.62 17.75 -4.86
N MET A 190 -10.05 16.75 -5.53
CA MET A 190 -8.74 16.18 -5.17
C MET A 190 -7.60 17.19 -5.30
N ASP A 191 -7.62 18.04 -6.33
CA ASP A 191 -6.63 19.10 -6.51
C ASP A 191 -6.80 20.22 -5.50
N MET A 192 -8.03 20.67 -5.25
CA MET A 192 -8.32 21.64 -4.20
C MET A 192 -7.91 21.11 -2.83
N ALA A 193 -8.14 19.83 -2.53
CA ALA A 193 -7.68 19.21 -1.28
C ALA A 193 -6.15 19.20 -1.13
N THR A 194 -5.43 19.14 -2.25
CA THR A 194 -3.97 19.12 -2.26
C THR A 194 -3.39 20.53 -2.17
N LEU A 195 -3.95 21.49 -2.91
CA LEU A 195 -3.40 22.84 -3.06
C LEU A 195 -3.94 23.81 -2.01
N ILE A 196 -5.23 23.70 -1.67
CA ILE A 196 -5.97 24.68 -0.85
C ILE A 196 -6.42 24.08 0.48
N CYS A 197 -7.32 23.09 0.45
CA CYS A 197 -7.95 22.49 1.61
C CYS A 197 -7.03 21.41 2.23
N ARG A 198 -5.81 21.82 2.58
CA ARG A 198 -4.72 20.96 3.07
C ARG A 198 -5.00 20.44 4.49
N PRO A 199 -4.43 19.29 4.90
CA PRO A 199 -4.63 18.76 6.25
C PRO A 199 -4.23 19.75 7.35
N LYS A 200 -3.12 20.47 7.16
CA LYS A 200 -2.65 21.55 8.03
C LYS A 200 -2.57 22.85 7.23
N SER A 201 -2.83 23.97 7.90
CA SER A 201 -2.77 25.32 7.35
C SER A 201 -3.49 25.45 6.00
N PRO A 202 -4.81 25.17 5.93
CA PRO A 202 -5.57 25.34 4.69
C PRO A 202 -5.56 26.81 4.23
N VAL A 203 -5.52 27.04 2.91
CA VAL A 203 -5.47 28.37 2.28
C VAL A 203 -6.90 28.87 2.03
N CYS A 204 -7.65 29.07 3.12
CA CYS A 204 -9.10 29.27 3.06
C CYS A 204 -9.53 30.53 2.30
N ASP A 205 -8.68 31.56 2.26
CA ASP A 205 -8.85 32.80 1.50
C ASP A 205 -8.88 32.59 -0.01
N GLN A 206 -8.29 31.49 -0.50
CA GLN A 206 -8.28 31.11 -1.93
C GLN A 206 -9.26 29.98 -2.24
N CYS A 207 -10.05 29.52 -1.26
CA CYS A 207 -10.93 28.37 -1.43
C CYS A 207 -12.24 28.76 -2.16
N PRO A 208 -12.56 28.16 -3.32
CA PRO A 208 -13.82 28.43 -4.02
C PRO A 208 -15.07 28.12 -3.19
N LEU A 209 -14.94 27.24 -2.19
CA LEU A 209 -16.05 26.84 -1.31
C LEU A 209 -16.07 27.60 0.03
N ALA A 210 -15.20 28.59 0.22
CA ALA A 210 -15.02 29.27 1.52
C ALA A 210 -16.31 29.85 2.09
N VAL A 211 -17.13 30.48 1.24
CA VAL A 211 -18.37 31.17 1.65
C VAL A 211 -19.41 30.24 2.27
N ALA A 212 -19.35 28.93 1.98
CA ALA A 212 -20.26 27.92 2.52
C ALA A 212 -19.58 27.01 3.58
N CYS A 213 -18.33 27.28 3.95
CA CYS A 213 -17.55 26.41 4.81
C CYS A 213 -17.82 26.66 6.29
N LEU A 214 -18.61 25.79 6.91
CA LEU A 214 -18.97 25.91 8.33
C LEU A 214 -17.76 25.78 9.27
N ALA A 215 -16.76 24.97 8.93
CA ALA A 215 -15.56 24.89 9.76
C ALA A 215 -14.69 26.16 9.69
N LEU A 216 -14.74 26.88 8.56
CA LEU A 216 -14.11 28.20 8.44
C LEU A 216 -14.89 29.25 9.23
N GLU A 217 -16.23 29.24 9.13
CA GLU A 217 -17.11 30.11 9.92
C GLU A 217 -16.87 29.95 11.44
N ARG A 218 -16.63 28.71 11.89
CA ARG A 218 -16.27 28.40 13.29
C ARG A 218 -14.83 28.74 13.67
N GLY A 219 -13.98 29.12 12.70
CA GLY A 219 -12.57 29.44 12.94
C GLY A 219 -11.67 28.23 13.23
N GLU A 220 -12.12 26.99 12.97
CA GLU A 220 -11.41 25.75 13.32
C GLU A 220 -11.35 24.70 12.19
N PRO A 221 -10.97 25.05 10.94
CA PRO A 221 -10.94 24.11 9.83
C PRO A 221 -9.99 22.92 10.04
N GLU A 222 -8.91 23.09 10.80
CA GLU A 222 -7.94 22.03 11.09
C GLU A 222 -8.46 20.95 12.06
N ARG A 223 -9.54 21.24 12.80
CA ARG A 223 -10.19 20.24 13.67
C ARG A 223 -10.79 19.09 12.85
N PHE A 224 -11.16 19.34 11.60
CA PHE A 224 -11.82 18.38 10.73
C PHE A 224 -10.84 17.73 9.72
N PRO A 225 -10.98 16.41 9.45
CA PRO A 225 -11.95 15.51 10.06
C PRO A 225 -11.60 15.17 11.52
N VAL A 226 -12.62 15.07 12.37
CA VAL A 226 -12.46 14.56 13.74
C VAL A 226 -12.05 13.08 13.65
N LYS A 227 -11.01 12.68 14.36
CA LYS A 227 -10.51 11.30 14.37
C LYS A 227 -10.65 10.74 15.77
N LEU A 228 -11.07 9.48 15.87
CA LEU A 228 -10.97 8.76 17.13
C LEU A 228 -9.51 8.72 17.59
N ALA A 229 -9.31 8.83 18.90
CA ALA A 229 -8.01 8.59 19.50
C ALA A 229 -7.54 7.19 19.10
N LYS A 230 -6.35 7.11 18.49
CA LYS A 230 -5.80 5.82 18.10
C LYS A 230 -5.35 5.09 19.38
N PRO A 231 -5.73 3.82 19.58
CA PRO A 231 -5.10 3.02 20.61
C PRO A 231 -3.59 2.91 20.33
N PRO A 232 -2.77 2.64 21.36
CA PRO A 232 -1.35 2.36 21.18
C PRO A 232 -1.17 1.28 20.10
N LYS A 233 -0.28 1.54 19.14
CA LYS A 233 -0.02 0.57 18.07
C LYS A 233 0.58 -0.69 18.70
N PRO A 234 0.02 -1.89 18.44
CA PRO A 234 0.60 -3.13 18.91
C PRO A 234 2.06 -3.26 18.49
N ARG A 235 2.91 -3.77 19.39
CA ARG A 235 4.31 -4.10 19.11
C ARG A 235 4.43 -5.60 18.91
N ARG A 236 5.19 -5.99 17.88
CA ARG A 236 5.59 -7.36 17.61
C ARG A 236 7.11 -7.45 17.59
N TYR A 237 7.62 -8.62 17.93
CA TYR A 237 9.05 -8.90 17.98
C TYR A 237 9.36 -10.18 17.22
N GLY A 238 10.56 -10.25 16.63
CA GLY A 238 11.04 -11.46 15.98
C GLY A 238 12.54 -11.39 15.71
N VAL A 239 13.07 -12.49 15.17
CA VAL A 239 14.45 -12.59 14.70
C VAL A 239 14.44 -12.79 13.20
N VAL A 240 15.36 -12.14 12.50
CA VAL A 240 15.61 -12.37 11.08
C VAL A 240 17.02 -12.88 10.88
N PHE A 241 17.16 -13.87 10.02
CA PHE A 241 18.40 -14.57 9.77
C PHE A 241 18.97 -14.15 8.42
N VAL A 242 20.16 -13.56 8.45
CA VAL A 242 20.93 -13.17 7.27
C VAL A 242 22.01 -14.22 7.05
N MET A 243 21.79 -15.08 6.06
CA MET A 243 22.78 -16.08 5.65
C MET A 243 23.49 -15.60 4.39
N LEU A 244 24.74 -15.18 4.56
CA LEU A 244 25.60 -14.70 3.49
C LEU A 244 26.30 -15.89 2.82
N THR A 245 26.27 -15.94 1.50
CA THR A 245 26.99 -16.92 0.67
C THR A 245 28.10 -16.21 -0.13
N GLY A 246 28.87 -16.96 -0.92
CA GLY A 246 29.80 -16.35 -1.89
C GLY A 246 29.10 -15.53 -2.99
N GLU A 247 27.82 -15.80 -3.25
CA GLU A 247 27.07 -15.24 -4.39
C GLU A 247 25.97 -14.24 -3.98
N GLY A 248 25.60 -14.20 -2.70
CA GLY A 248 24.56 -13.29 -2.23
C GLY A 248 24.02 -13.64 -0.85
N VAL A 249 22.70 -13.54 -0.70
CA VAL A 249 21.99 -13.86 0.54
C VAL A 249 20.91 -14.90 0.28
N VAL A 250 20.73 -15.80 1.23
CA VAL A 250 19.65 -16.80 1.18
C VAL A 250 18.32 -16.10 1.44
N VAL A 251 17.36 -16.33 0.56
CA VAL A 251 15.99 -15.84 0.67
C VAL A 251 15.01 -16.96 0.42
N GLU A 252 13.76 -16.74 0.82
CA GLU A 252 12.65 -17.63 0.55
C GLU A 252 11.48 -16.90 -0.08
N ARG A 253 10.68 -17.61 -0.86
CA ARG A 253 9.40 -17.07 -1.36
C ARG A 253 8.34 -17.28 -0.29
N ARG A 254 7.78 -16.18 0.22
CA ARG A 254 6.66 -16.21 1.17
C ARG A 254 5.42 -16.82 0.54
N ALA A 255 4.56 -17.43 1.35
CA ALA A 255 3.26 -17.93 0.93
C ALA A 255 2.46 -16.86 0.16
N ASP A 256 1.62 -17.25 -0.80
CA ASP A 256 0.91 -16.28 -1.67
C ASP A 256 -0.10 -15.40 -0.92
N LYS A 257 -0.58 -15.89 0.22
CA LYS A 257 -1.53 -15.22 1.12
C LYS A 257 -0.81 -14.74 2.37
N GLY A 258 -1.41 -13.77 3.07
CA GLY A 258 -0.83 -13.18 4.27
C GLY A 258 0.06 -11.98 4.02
N LEU A 259 0.78 -11.56 5.06
CA LEU A 259 1.57 -10.33 5.04
C LEU A 259 2.80 -10.50 4.12
N LEU A 260 2.96 -9.57 3.18
CA LEU A 260 3.98 -9.63 2.12
C LEU A 260 3.89 -10.90 1.27
N GLY A 261 2.67 -11.44 1.08
CA GLY A 261 2.47 -12.71 0.40
C GLY A 261 3.01 -12.73 -1.04
N GLY A 262 3.71 -13.82 -1.38
CA GLY A 262 4.37 -14.07 -2.67
C GLY A 262 5.68 -13.30 -2.88
N MET A 263 6.10 -12.46 -1.93
CA MET A 263 7.35 -11.72 -2.02
C MET A 263 8.53 -12.57 -1.53
N LEU A 264 9.74 -12.23 -1.97
CA LEU A 264 10.95 -12.74 -1.34
C LEU A 264 11.09 -12.18 0.07
N GLY A 265 11.58 -12.99 1.00
CA GLY A 265 11.88 -12.60 2.36
C GLY A 265 13.15 -13.27 2.87
N LEU A 266 13.73 -12.70 3.92
CA LEU A 266 14.76 -13.39 4.68
C LEU A 266 14.07 -14.37 5.64
N PRO A 267 14.67 -15.56 5.88
CA PRO A 267 14.19 -16.47 6.91
C PRO A 267 14.05 -15.77 8.26
N HIS A 268 12.96 -16.02 8.97
CA HIS A 268 12.65 -15.34 10.23
C HIS A 268 11.84 -16.21 11.19
N THR A 269 11.72 -15.76 12.43
CA THR A 269 10.77 -16.34 13.40
C THR A 269 9.38 -15.72 13.22
N GLU A 270 8.37 -16.38 13.79
CA GLU A 270 7.05 -15.78 13.97
C GLU A 270 7.15 -14.40 14.68
N TRP A 271 6.29 -13.46 14.28
CA TRP A 271 6.23 -12.13 14.86
C TRP A 271 5.22 -12.10 16.01
N ALA A 272 5.71 -12.37 17.22
CA ALA A 272 4.87 -12.49 18.41
C ALA A 272 4.55 -11.12 19.03
N SER A 273 3.31 -10.95 19.51
CA SER A 273 2.87 -9.80 20.30
C SER A 273 3.26 -9.98 21.77
N SER A 274 4.51 -9.73 22.14
CA SER A 274 4.93 -9.76 23.55
C SER A 274 4.88 -8.37 24.20
N SER A 275 4.66 -8.35 25.52
CA SER A 275 4.44 -7.15 26.33
C SER A 275 5.67 -6.68 27.14
N SER A 276 6.90 -7.10 26.83
CA SER A 276 8.09 -6.63 27.55
C SER A 276 9.39 -6.69 26.71
N PRO A 277 10.36 -5.76 26.89
CA PRO A 277 11.60 -5.67 26.09
C PRO A 277 12.68 -6.72 26.38
N ASP A 278 12.38 -7.84 27.05
CA ASP A 278 13.36 -8.89 27.38
C ASP A 278 13.27 -10.11 26.44
N VAL A 279 12.86 -9.85 25.21
CA VAL A 279 12.50 -10.87 24.20
C VAL A 279 13.62 -11.07 23.17
N SER A 280 14.68 -10.25 23.20
CA SER A 280 15.76 -10.32 22.21
C SER A 280 16.58 -11.61 22.32
N GLY A 281 16.94 -12.04 23.53
CA GLY A 281 17.75 -13.26 23.69
C GLY A 281 16.95 -14.55 23.79
N GLU A 282 15.87 -14.58 24.57
CA GLU A 282 15.19 -15.83 24.92
C GLU A 282 14.25 -16.35 23.82
N VAL A 283 13.58 -15.49 23.06
CA VAL A 283 12.77 -15.93 21.91
C VAL A 283 13.65 -16.38 20.75
N ALA A 284 14.79 -15.73 20.53
CA ALA A 284 15.81 -16.19 19.58
C ALA A 284 16.37 -17.56 19.99
N ARG A 285 16.81 -17.70 21.24
CA ARG A 285 17.33 -18.96 21.80
C ARG A 285 16.28 -20.06 21.84
N ASN A 286 15.02 -19.76 22.18
CA ASN A 286 13.93 -20.74 22.17
C ASN A 286 13.52 -21.13 20.75
N ALA A 287 13.56 -20.21 19.78
CA ALA A 287 13.37 -20.53 18.37
C ALA A 287 14.52 -21.38 17.82
N LEU A 288 15.75 -21.19 18.28
CA LEU A 288 16.89 -22.05 17.94
C LEU A 288 16.84 -23.40 18.67
N ALA A 289 16.43 -23.41 19.94
CA ALA A 289 16.37 -24.60 20.81
C ALA A 289 15.19 -25.53 20.48
N ARG A 290 13.99 -25.00 20.16
CA ARG A 290 12.84 -25.82 19.73
C ARG A 290 13.11 -26.66 18.48
N PHE A 291 14.14 -26.32 17.72
CA PHE A 291 14.58 -27.07 16.54
C PHE A 291 15.82 -27.95 16.78
N ARG A 292 16.52 -27.87 17.94
CA ARG A 292 17.57 -28.85 18.32
C ARG A 292 17.02 -30.26 18.43
N ASP A 293 15.76 -30.41 18.81
CA ASP A 293 15.13 -31.70 19.09
C ASP A 293 14.48 -32.36 17.86
N GLY A 294 14.80 -31.92 16.63
CA GLY A 294 14.35 -32.59 15.41
C GLY A 294 12.86 -32.40 15.06
N GLY A 295 12.19 -31.42 15.67
CA GLY A 295 10.81 -31.05 15.38
C GLY A 295 10.64 -30.32 14.05
N GLY A 296 11.05 -30.95 12.95
CA GLY A 296 10.59 -30.55 11.62
C GLY A 296 9.08 -30.64 11.57
N ASN A 297 8.42 -29.49 11.52
CA ASN A 297 7.02 -29.36 11.12
C ASN A 297 5.96 -29.97 12.06
N ALA A 298 6.14 -29.94 13.38
CA ALA A 298 5.03 -30.17 14.31
C ALA A 298 4.39 -28.83 14.72
N LEU A 299 3.59 -28.26 13.82
CA LEU A 299 2.39 -27.54 14.27
C LEU A 299 1.59 -28.56 15.08
N THR A 300 1.63 -28.48 16.40
CA THR A 300 0.66 -29.22 17.22
C THR A 300 -0.73 -28.80 16.73
N LYS A 301 -1.57 -29.79 16.39
CA LYS A 301 -2.94 -29.59 15.91
C LYS A 301 -3.81 -28.73 16.84
N ASP A 302 -3.33 -28.44 18.04
CA ASP A 302 -4.03 -27.71 19.10
C ASP A 302 -3.42 -26.33 19.42
N ALA A 303 -2.45 -25.83 18.65
CA ALA A 303 -2.06 -24.42 18.75
C ALA A 303 -3.16 -23.56 18.08
N PRO A 304 -3.74 -22.56 18.78
CA PRO A 304 -4.74 -21.69 18.18
C PRO A 304 -4.15 -21.06 16.93
N SER A 305 -4.91 -21.08 15.84
CA SER A 305 -4.54 -20.49 14.56
C SER A 305 -4.29 -18.99 14.73
N VAL A 306 -3.03 -18.59 14.91
CA VAL A 306 -2.63 -17.18 15.00
C VAL A 306 -1.73 -16.85 13.81
N GLY A 307 -2.35 -16.35 12.75
CA GLY A 307 -1.71 -15.51 11.72
C GLY A 307 -1.01 -16.21 10.55
N ASP A 308 -1.27 -15.72 9.35
CA ASP A 308 -0.84 -16.21 8.03
C ASP A 308 0.68 -16.13 7.73
N ASP A 309 1.56 -16.12 8.74
CA ASP A 309 3.01 -15.91 8.61
C ASP A 309 3.81 -17.13 9.10
N ALA A 310 3.57 -18.30 8.52
CA ALA A 310 4.29 -19.52 8.90
C ALA A 310 5.82 -19.34 8.70
N PRO A 311 6.64 -19.49 9.78
CA PRO A 311 8.08 -19.26 9.71
C PRO A 311 8.80 -20.42 9.01
N THR A 312 9.89 -20.11 8.30
CA THR A 312 10.90 -21.10 7.92
C THR A 312 12.19 -20.79 8.67
N PRO A 313 12.53 -21.54 9.72
CA PRO A 313 13.74 -21.28 10.48
C PRO A 313 14.98 -21.67 9.67
N PRO A 314 16.14 -21.03 9.94
CA PRO A 314 17.40 -21.29 9.26
C PRO A 314 17.90 -22.73 9.54
N PRO A 315 18.85 -23.26 8.74
CA PRO A 315 19.32 -24.63 8.89
C PRO A 315 20.04 -24.80 10.23
N GLN A 316 19.83 -25.98 10.85
CA GLN A 316 20.45 -26.38 12.11
C GLN A 316 21.98 -26.24 12.03
N ALA A 317 22.54 -25.33 12.82
CA ALA A 317 23.94 -25.35 13.18
C ALA A 317 24.07 -24.90 14.64
N GLY A 318 25.22 -25.20 15.25
CA GLY A 318 25.51 -24.73 16.60
C GLY A 318 25.33 -23.22 16.73
N GLU A 319 24.80 -22.79 17.88
CA GLU A 319 24.59 -21.37 18.21
C GLU A 319 25.87 -20.54 18.10
N ASP A 320 27.04 -21.18 18.22
CA ASP A 320 28.39 -20.62 18.10
C ASP A 320 28.74 -20.07 16.72
N LYS A 321 27.96 -20.42 15.67
CA LYS A 321 28.19 -19.93 14.29
C LYS A 321 27.39 -18.67 13.92
N TRP A 322 26.52 -18.17 14.79
CA TRP A 322 25.72 -16.98 14.52
C TRP A 322 26.25 -15.76 15.26
N VAL A 323 26.24 -14.61 14.57
CA VAL A 323 26.62 -13.30 15.14
C VAL A 323 25.40 -12.40 15.19
N VAL A 324 25.10 -11.85 16.37
CA VAL A 324 24.04 -10.84 16.53
C VAL A 324 24.59 -9.50 16.03
N ALA A 325 23.99 -8.96 14.95
CA ALA A 325 24.43 -7.72 14.31
C ALA A 325 23.62 -6.48 14.74
N GLY A 326 22.72 -6.63 15.71
CA GLY A 326 21.87 -5.56 16.24
C GLY A 326 20.39 -5.76 15.91
N SER A 327 19.60 -4.69 16.01
CA SER A 327 18.16 -4.73 15.76
C SER A 327 17.67 -3.49 15.00
N TYR A 328 16.50 -3.60 14.39
CA TYR A 328 15.83 -2.48 13.73
C TYR A 328 14.32 -2.50 13.95
N GLU A 329 13.67 -1.34 13.80
CA GLU A 329 12.22 -1.22 13.80
C GLU A 329 11.66 -1.02 12.39
N HIS A 330 10.55 -1.70 12.10
CA HIS A 330 9.74 -1.53 10.90
C HIS A 330 8.28 -1.33 11.28
N VAL A 331 7.66 -0.28 10.74
CA VAL A 331 6.29 0.09 11.10
C VAL A 331 5.34 -0.31 9.97
N PHE A 332 4.50 -1.31 10.23
CA PHE A 332 3.35 -1.62 9.40
C PHE A 332 2.16 -0.71 9.79
N THR A 333 1.13 -0.69 8.95
CA THR A 333 -0.11 0.05 9.24
C THR A 333 -0.73 -0.41 10.56
N HIS A 334 -0.73 -1.72 10.83
CA HIS A 334 -1.43 -2.34 11.96
C HIS A 334 -0.56 -2.59 13.20
N PHE A 335 0.76 -2.70 13.07
CA PHE A 335 1.68 -2.95 14.20
C PHE A 335 3.08 -2.40 13.91
N ALA A 336 3.87 -2.18 14.95
CA ALA A 336 5.31 -1.94 14.85
C ALA A 336 6.04 -3.26 15.10
N LEU A 337 7.04 -3.56 14.28
CA LEU A 337 7.87 -4.76 14.38
C LEU A 337 9.29 -4.36 14.78
N THR A 338 9.81 -4.95 15.83
CA THR A 338 11.25 -4.91 16.12
C THR A 338 11.86 -6.25 15.74
N GLN A 339 12.90 -6.24 14.91
CA GLN A 339 13.64 -7.45 14.55
C GLN A 339 15.08 -7.39 15.01
N GLU A 340 15.54 -8.43 15.69
CA GLU A 340 16.97 -8.69 15.89
C GLU A 340 17.53 -9.42 14.68
N VAL A 341 18.76 -9.07 14.29
CA VAL A 341 19.41 -9.59 13.08
C VAL A 341 20.51 -10.54 13.47
N TRP A 342 20.35 -11.80 13.08
CA TRP A 342 21.32 -12.86 13.29
C TRP A 342 21.99 -13.16 11.97
N VAL A 343 23.32 -13.16 11.96
CA VAL A 343 24.11 -13.23 10.73
C VAL A 343 25.01 -14.44 10.78
N ARG A 344 25.08 -15.15 9.65
CA ARG A 344 26.05 -16.22 9.45
C ARG A 344 26.56 -16.20 8.02
N ARG A 345 27.85 -16.49 7.85
CA ARG A 345 28.45 -16.76 6.54
C ARG A 345 28.47 -18.27 6.33
N LEU A 346 27.93 -18.74 5.22
CA LEU A 346 27.91 -20.13 4.83
C LEU A 346 29.11 -20.42 3.90
N SER A 347 29.73 -21.58 4.06
CA SER A 347 30.63 -22.11 3.04
C SER A 347 29.84 -22.54 1.79
N ASP A 348 30.52 -22.77 0.67
CA ASP A 348 29.88 -23.26 -0.55
C ASP A 348 29.23 -24.65 -0.34
N GLU A 349 29.88 -25.50 0.47
CA GLU A 349 29.35 -26.82 0.84
C GLU A 349 28.10 -26.70 1.72
N GLU A 350 28.13 -25.81 2.73
CA GLU A 350 26.97 -25.53 3.59
C GLU A 350 25.81 -24.96 2.76
N THR A 351 26.10 -24.04 1.83
CA THR A 351 25.12 -23.43 0.92
C THR A 351 24.48 -24.49 0.03
N ALA A 352 25.27 -25.36 -0.62
CA ALA A 352 24.77 -26.40 -1.49
C ALA A 352 23.96 -27.46 -0.73
N SER A 353 24.40 -27.84 0.47
CA SER A 353 23.66 -28.76 1.34
C SER A 353 22.29 -28.20 1.74
N MET A 354 22.28 -26.92 2.12
CA MET A 354 21.09 -26.20 2.52
C MET A 354 20.06 -26.07 1.40
N LEU A 355 20.48 -25.68 0.19
CA LEU A 355 19.57 -25.55 -0.96
C LEU A 355 18.97 -26.91 -1.38
N ARG A 356 19.71 -28.01 -1.22
CA ARG A 356 19.19 -29.37 -1.45
C ARG A 356 18.18 -29.80 -0.38
N ALA A 357 18.36 -29.35 0.86
CA ALA A 357 17.47 -29.71 1.97
C ALA A 357 16.15 -28.91 1.95
N ASN A 358 16.14 -27.73 1.34
CA ASN A 358 14.96 -26.86 1.31
C ASN A 358 14.72 -26.22 -0.06
N ASN A 359 13.79 -26.78 -0.82
CA ASN A 359 13.43 -26.32 -2.16
C ASN A 359 12.76 -24.92 -2.18
N ALA A 360 12.38 -24.36 -1.02
CA ALA A 360 11.82 -23.01 -0.94
C ALA A 360 12.91 -21.92 -0.89
N TRP A 361 14.17 -22.31 -0.64
CA TRP A 361 15.28 -21.38 -0.49
C TRP A 361 16.04 -21.19 -1.79
N GLN A 362 16.47 -19.96 -2.03
CA GLN A 362 17.23 -19.57 -3.20
C GLN A 362 18.24 -18.48 -2.82
N ILE A 363 19.24 -18.28 -3.68
CA ILE A 363 20.22 -17.21 -3.53
C ILE A 363 19.70 -15.99 -4.27
N LEU A 364 19.54 -14.89 -3.54
CA LEU A 364 19.35 -13.58 -4.13
C LEU A 364 20.73 -12.88 -4.20
N PRO A 365 21.22 -12.54 -5.40
CA PRO A 365 22.39 -11.67 -5.52
C PRO A 365 22.13 -10.39 -4.74
N LEU A 366 23.12 -9.86 -4.03
CA LEU A 366 22.96 -8.69 -3.17
C LEU A 366 22.61 -7.44 -3.97
N ASN A 367 21.33 -7.32 -4.29
CA ASN A 367 20.67 -6.15 -4.83
C ASN A 367 19.41 -5.91 -3.98
N GLU A 368 19.27 -4.71 -3.43
CA GLU A 368 18.21 -4.44 -2.46
C GLU A 368 16.81 -4.39 -3.09
N LYS A 369 16.73 -4.19 -4.41
CA LYS A 369 15.48 -3.88 -5.11
C LYS A 369 14.48 -5.04 -5.09
N ALA A 370 14.92 -6.26 -4.82
CA ALA A 370 14.07 -7.45 -4.82
C ALA A 370 13.42 -7.76 -3.45
N LEU A 371 13.89 -7.17 -2.34
CA LEU A 371 13.38 -7.44 -1.00
C LEU A 371 12.39 -6.36 -0.51
N PRO A 372 11.31 -6.75 0.19
CA PRO A 372 10.50 -5.80 0.94
C PRO A 372 11.35 -4.98 1.92
N THR A 373 10.95 -3.73 2.14
CA THR A 373 11.66 -2.78 3.00
C THR A 373 11.87 -3.24 4.44
N VAL A 374 11.06 -4.19 4.94
CA VAL A 374 11.30 -4.79 6.26
C VAL A 374 12.61 -5.59 6.22
N PHE A 375 12.76 -6.52 5.28
CA PHE A 375 13.96 -7.35 5.16
C PHE A 375 15.18 -6.60 4.63
N ALA A 376 14.98 -5.66 3.70
CA ALA A 376 16.08 -4.85 3.18
C ALA A 376 16.79 -4.03 4.28
N LYS A 377 16.10 -3.67 5.37
CA LYS A 377 16.73 -3.01 6.52
C LYS A 377 17.74 -3.90 7.25
N ALA A 378 17.50 -5.21 7.32
CA ALA A 378 18.42 -6.14 7.96
C ALA A 378 19.79 -6.15 7.26
N LEU A 379 19.79 -6.03 5.93
CA LEU A 379 21.00 -5.99 5.10
C LEU A 379 21.75 -4.66 5.17
N LYS A 380 21.15 -3.61 5.74
CA LYS A 380 21.72 -2.26 5.87
C LYS A 380 22.37 -1.97 7.22
N LEU A 381 22.38 -2.95 8.13
CA LEU A 381 23.01 -2.76 9.44
C LEU A 381 24.53 -2.62 9.29
N LYS A 382 25.09 -1.60 9.95
CA LYS A 382 26.51 -1.24 9.86
C LYS A 382 27.44 -2.32 10.42
N ASP A 383 26.92 -3.17 11.30
CA ASP A 383 27.68 -4.16 12.07
C ASP A 383 27.55 -5.59 11.50
N LEU A 384 27.03 -5.74 10.28
CA LEU A 384 27.14 -6.99 9.54
C LEU A 384 28.63 -7.33 9.39
N PRO A 385 29.13 -8.46 9.95
CA PRO A 385 30.56 -8.78 9.99
C PRO A 385 31.17 -8.67 8.58
N ALA A 386 31.94 -7.60 8.40
CA ALA A 386 32.54 -7.10 7.16
C ALA A 386 31.90 -7.62 5.86
N THR A 387 30.87 -6.89 5.41
CA THR A 387 30.60 -6.61 4.00
C THR A 387 31.29 -5.29 3.62
N PRO A 388 32.57 -5.24 3.21
CA PRO A 388 33.17 -3.94 2.92
C PRO A 388 32.55 -3.23 1.72
N ASP A 389 31.97 -3.93 0.73
CA ASP A 389 31.66 -3.29 -0.56
C ASP A 389 30.30 -3.63 -1.21
N LEU A 390 29.34 -4.24 -0.51
CA LEU A 390 28.13 -4.77 -1.17
C LEU A 390 26.96 -3.79 -1.35
N PHE A 391 26.99 -2.61 -0.71
CA PHE A 391 25.87 -1.63 -0.77
C PHE A 391 26.28 -0.19 -1.07
N ARG A 392 27.56 0.09 -1.38
CA ARG A 392 27.97 1.42 -1.87
C ARG A 392 27.91 1.46 -3.39
N SER A 393 26.74 1.78 -3.94
CA SER A 393 26.67 2.41 -5.27
C SER A 393 26.54 3.92 -5.07
N ASN A 394 27.63 4.63 -5.40
CA ASN A 394 27.86 6.06 -5.62
C ASN A 394 26.79 7.10 -5.21
N ALA A 395 27.29 8.10 -4.48
CA ALA A 395 26.68 9.42 -4.26
C ALA A 395 26.36 10.15 -5.57
#